data_AF-A0A7C5CUI9-F1
#
_entry.id   AF-A0A7C5CUI9-F1
#
_cell.length_a   1.000
_cell.length_b   1.000
_cell.length_c   1.000
_cell.angle_alpha   90.00
_cell.angle_beta   90.00
_cell.angle_gamma   90.00
#
_symmetry.space_group_name_H-M   'P 1'
#
loop_
_entity.id
_entity.type
_entity.pdbx_description
1 polymer ?
#
loop_
_entity_poly.entity_id
_entity_poly.type
_entity_poly.pdbx_seq_one_letter_code
_entity_poly.pdbx_strand_id
1 'polypeptide(L)'
;MAASAGAEDVTTKLKNKGLKEEILKNLNGACLKAVDFDFKKNHTFWQSVWNKNGEFLVLDFLQATKHYTLVVKPLGKKSCVTSRTIVAYWTNPCKKLKERYKNFFPKDTVKVRETQDIFVWLSNSRGTDIYLYKAPGGCVEIFREIYTMKD
;
A
#
# COMPACT_ATOMS: atom_id res chain seq x y z
N MET A 1 -25.71 28.11 16.32
CA MET A 1 -25.32 27.56 15.01
C MET A 1 -23.85 27.19 15.08
N ALA A 2 -23.52 25.92 15.27
CA ALA A 2 -22.13 25.47 15.21
C ALA A 2 -21.78 25.24 13.74
N ALA A 3 -20.82 26.00 13.22
CA ALA A 3 -20.30 25.80 11.87
C ALA A 3 -19.73 24.38 11.78
N SER A 4 -20.33 23.53 10.94
CA SER A 4 -19.72 22.25 10.57
C SER A 4 -18.42 22.58 9.86
N ALA A 5 -17.28 22.28 10.48
CA ALA A 5 -16.00 22.24 9.80
C ALA A 5 -16.17 21.36 8.56
N GLY A 6 -16.18 21.99 7.38
CA GLY A 6 -16.55 21.34 6.13
C GLY A 6 -15.63 20.16 5.87
N ALA A 7 -16.21 18.98 5.64
CA ALA A 7 -15.45 17.85 5.15
C ALA A 7 -14.82 18.26 3.81
N GLU A 8 -13.51 18.48 3.80
CA GLU A 8 -12.75 18.73 2.58
C GLU A 8 -12.95 17.54 1.64
N ASP A 9 -13.38 17.81 0.40
CA ASP A 9 -13.54 16.76 -0.60
C ASP A 9 -12.22 15.99 -0.78
N VAL A 10 -12.32 14.66 -0.93
CA VAL A 10 -11.15 13.77 -0.99
C VAL A 10 -10.22 14.16 -2.14
N THR A 11 -10.77 14.63 -3.26
CA THR A 11 -10.00 15.13 -4.40
C THR A 11 -9.15 16.34 -4.02
N THR A 12 -9.74 17.32 -3.35
CA THR A 12 -9.05 18.54 -2.88
C THR A 12 -7.95 18.18 -1.88
N LYS A 13 -8.24 17.28 -0.94
CA LYS A 13 -7.26 16.79 0.03
C LYS A 13 -6.06 16.11 -0.63
N LEU A 14 -6.30 15.26 -1.65
CA LEU A 14 -5.22 14.60 -2.38
C LEU A 14 -4.42 15.56 -3.26
N LYS A 15 -5.09 16.54 -3.88
CA LYS A 15 -4.43 17.63 -4.62
C LYS A 15 -3.52 18.45 -3.70
N ASN A 16 -3.97 18.77 -2.48
CA ASN A 16 -3.20 19.50 -1.48
C ASN A 16 -1.99 18.69 -0.95
N LYS A 17 -2.02 17.36 -1.03
CA LYS A 17 -0.86 16.50 -0.77
C LYS A 17 0.10 16.39 -1.98
N GLY A 18 -0.23 17.07 -3.08
CA GLY A 18 0.60 17.20 -4.27
C GLY A 18 0.27 16.23 -5.41
N LEU A 19 -0.74 15.37 -5.27
CA LEU A 19 -1.11 14.43 -6.34
C LEU A 19 -1.57 15.21 -7.59
N LYS A 20 -1.01 14.87 -8.75
CA LYS A 20 -1.25 15.62 -9.99
C LYS A 20 -2.71 15.57 -10.40
N GLU A 21 -3.23 16.70 -10.87
CA GLU A 21 -4.63 16.83 -11.27
C GLU A 21 -5.00 15.88 -12.43
N GLU A 22 -4.07 15.63 -13.35
CA GLU A 22 -4.25 14.67 -14.44
C GLU A 22 -4.49 13.24 -13.96
N ILE A 23 -3.90 12.85 -12.82
CA ILE A 23 -4.09 11.53 -12.22
C ILE A 23 -5.46 11.48 -11.53
N LEU A 24 -5.80 12.53 -10.78
CA LEU A 24 -7.07 12.62 -10.05
C LEU A 24 -8.27 12.46 -10.99
N LYS A 25 -8.21 13.03 -12.20
CA LYS A 25 -9.26 12.92 -13.23
C LYS A 25 -9.51 11.49 -13.73
N ASN A 26 -8.52 10.60 -13.60
CA ASN A 26 -8.62 9.21 -14.05
C ASN A 26 -9.12 8.26 -12.94
N LEU A 27 -9.31 8.75 -11.70
CA LEU A 27 -9.75 7.93 -10.57
C LEU A 27 -11.23 8.15 -10.28
N ASN A 28 -11.94 7.07 -9.95
CA ASN A 28 -13.30 7.13 -9.40
C ASN A 28 -13.27 7.37 -7.88
N GLY A 29 -14.45 7.62 -7.27
CA GLY A 29 -14.58 7.89 -5.83
C GLY A 29 -13.92 6.82 -4.95
N ALA A 30 -14.14 5.55 -5.26
CA ALA A 30 -13.56 4.43 -4.53
C ALA A 30 -12.02 4.46 -4.59
N CYS A 31 -11.43 4.76 -5.74
CA CYS A 31 -9.98 4.87 -5.85
C CYS A 31 -9.42 6.11 -5.17
N LEU A 32 -10.13 7.25 -5.18
CA LEU A 32 -9.71 8.44 -4.44
C LEU A 32 -9.68 8.15 -2.93
N LYS A 33 -10.72 7.48 -2.40
CA LYS A 33 -10.73 7.03 -1.00
C LYS A 33 -9.59 6.06 -0.70
N ALA A 34 -9.28 5.14 -1.62
CA ALA A 34 -8.17 4.20 -1.46
C ALA A 34 -6.82 4.92 -1.35
N VAL A 35 -6.58 5.87 -2.25
CA VAL A 35 -5.35 6.69 -2.22
C VAL A 35 -5.29 7.52 -0.94
N ASP A 36 -6.37 8.15 -0.48
CA ASP A 36 -6.35 8.92 0.77
C ASP A 36 -6.17 8.06 2.03
N PHE A 37 -6.65 6.82 2.00
CA PHE A 37 -6.41 5.85 3.06
C PHE A 37 -4.91 5.58 3.24
N ASP A 38 -4.18 5.40 2.14
CA ASP A 38 -2.75 5.08 2.16
C ASP A 38 -1.84 6.29 2.23
N PHE A 39 -2.15 7.35 1.49
CA PHE A 39 -1.27 8.50 1.32
C PHE A 39 -1.49 9.52 2.44
N LYS A 40 -0.78 9.37 3.57
CA LYS A 40 -0.93 10.24 4.75
C LYS A 40 0.09 11.39 4.78
N LYS A 41 -0.24 12.45 5.54
CA LYS A 41 0.53 13.72 5.60
C LYS A 41 1.97 13.56 6.11
N ASN A 42 2.27 12.49 6.84
CA ASN A 42 3.61 12.24 7.40
C ASN A 42 4.50 11.38 6.48
N HIS A 43 4.08 11.14 5.24
CA HIS A 43 4.85 10.36 4.28
C HIS A 43 5.87 11.28 3.60
N THR A 44 7.15 10.93 3.73
CA THR A 44 8.25 11.65 3.09
C THR A 44 8.50 11.02 1.73
N PHE A 45 8.92 11.82 0.74
CA PHE A 45 9.29 11.37 -0.61
C PHE A 45 8.26 10.45 -1.29
N TRP A 46 7.49 10.99 -2.21
CA TRP A 46 6.51 10.22 -2.97
C TRP A 46 6.63 10.49 -4.46
N GLN A 47 6.32 9.48 -5.27
CA GLN A 47 6.22 9.57 -6.72
C GLN A 47 4.93 8.92 -7.17
N SER A 48 4.30 9.49 -8.20
CA SER A 48 3.10 8.92 -8.80
C SER A 48 3.26 8.85 -10.31
N VAL A 49 2.76 7.75 -10.89
CA VAL A 49 2.73 7.54 -12.34
C VAL A 49 1.38 6.94 -12.72
N TRP A 50 0.72 7.55 -13.69
CA TRP A 50 -0.43 6.95 -14.35
C TRP A 50 0.03 6.12 -15.55
N ASN A 51 -0.22 4.82 -15.52
CA ASN A 51 -0.01 3.95 -16.67
C ASN A 51 -1.23 4.03 -17.59
N LYS A 52 -1.07 4.71 -18.73
CA LYS A 52 -2.13 4.88 -19.72
C LYS A 52 -2.57 3.56 -20.37
N ASN A 53 -1.65 2.62 -20.58
CA ASN A 53 -1.94 1.36 -21.28
C ASN A 53 -2.71 0.37 -20.38
N GLY A 54 -2.38 0.35 -19.09
CA GLY A 54 -3.02 -0.53 -18.11
C GLY A 54 -4.19 0.11 -17.35
N GLU A 55 -4.36 1.42 -17.49
CA GLU A 55 -5.32 2.26 -16.76
C GLU A 55 -5.23 2.08 -15.25
N PHE A 56 -4.02 2.25 -14.72
CA PHE A 56 -3.77 2.17 -13.28
C PHE A 56 -2.78 3.23 -12.82
N LEU A 57 -2.93 3.64 -11.57
CA LEU A 57 -2.00 4.48 -10.83
C LEU A 57 -0.99 3.60 -10.10
N VAL A 58 0.28 3.96 -10.16
CA VAL A 58 1.31 3.53 -9.21
C VAL A 58 1.70 4.73 -8.36
N LEU A 59 1.64 4.57 -7.05
CA LEU A 59 2.02 5.56 -6.07
C LEU A 59 3.06 4.96 -5.12
N ASP A 60 4.27 5.48 -5.16
CA ASP A 60 5.36 5.12 -4.25
C ASP A 60 5.52 6.20 -3.18
N PHE A 61 5.76 5.81 -1.93
CA PHE A 61 6.05 6.74 -0.84
C PHE A 61 6.87 6.11 0.29
N LEU A 62 7.64 6.94 1.02
CA LEU A 62 8.35 6.51 2.23
C LEU A 62 7.59 6.89 3.50
N GLN A 63 7.63 5.99 4.48
CA GLN A 63 7.22 6.27 5.86
C GLN A 63 8.27 5.69 6.81
N ALA A 64 9.08 6.55 7.42
CA ALA A 64 10.25 6.16 8.20
C ALA A 64 11.21 5.27 7.38
N THR A 65 11.45 4.03 7.79
CA THR A 65 12.36 3.07 7.12
C THR A 65 11.66 2.15 6.11
N LYS A 66 10.38 2.41 5.82
CA LYS A 66 9.53 1.55 5.00
C LYS A 66 9.21 2.23 3.68
N HIS A 67 9.38 1.48 2.59
CA HIS A 67 8.97 1.88 1.25
C HIS A 67 7.63 1.25 0.90
N TYR A 68 6.68 2.07 0.51
CA TYR A 68 5.34 1.66 0.14
C TYR A 68 5.14 1.86 -1.35
N THR A 69 4.52 0.87 -2.00
CA THR A 69 4.04 0.95 -3.37
C THR A 69 2.57 0.59 -3.37
N LEU A 70 1.73 1.52 -3.80
CA LEU A 70 0.30 1.32 -3.98
C LEU A 70 -0.02 1.34 -5.47
N VAL A 71 -0.56 0.24 -5.98
CA VAL A 71 -1.13 0.17 -7.32
C VAL A 71 -2.64 0.24 -7.21
N VAL A 72 -3.26 1.16 -7.94
CA VAL A 72 -4.70 1.43 -7.88
C VAL A 72 -5.29 1.36 -9.27
N LYS A 73 -6.32 0.54 -9.46
CA LYS A 73 -7.03 0.39 -10.73
C LYS A 73 -8.53 0.62 -10.54
N PRO A 74 -9.11 1.65 -11.18
CA PRO A 74 -10.55 1.81 -11.24
C PRO A 74 -11.21 0.60 -11.91
N LEU A 75 -12.24 0.05 -11.27
CA LEU A 75 -13.14 -0.93 -11.88
C LEU A 75 -14.53 -0.30 -12.00
N GLY A 76 -14.90 0.09 -13.22
CA GLY A 76 -16.16 0.79 -13.46
C GLY A 76 -16.29 2.10 -12.66
N LYS A 77 -17.52 2.51 -12.35
CA LYS A 77 -17.80 3.81 -11.73
C LYS A 77 -17.68 3.86 -10.19
N LYS A 78 -17.78 2.72 -9.51
CA LYS A 78 -17.94 2.66 -8.03
C LYS A 78 -17.03 1.65 -7.32
N SER A 79 -16.07 1.06 -8.03
CA SER A 79 -15.16 0.09 -7.43
C SER A 79 -13.71 0.34 -7.81
N CYS A 80 -12.81 -0.10 -6.94
CA CYS A 80 -11.39 0.07 -7.13
C CYS A 80 -10.65 -1.19 -6.66
N VAL A 81 -9.73 -1.69 -7.48
CA VAL A 81 -8.79 -2.73 -7.04
C VAL A 81 -7.50 -2.06 -6.62
N THR A 82 -6.97 -2.51 -5.49
CA THR A 82 -5.75 -2.01 -4.88
C THR A 82 -4.80 -3.16 -4.65
N SER A 83 -3.52 -2.91 -4.91
CA SER A 83 -2.42 -3.79 -4.51
C SER A 83 -1.40 -2.96 -3.75
N ARG A 84 -1.25 -3.24 -2.46
CA ARG A 84 -0.28 -2.58 -1.57
C ARG A 84 0.93 -3.49 -1.40
N THR A 85 2.12 -2.93 -1.61
CA THR A 85 3.39 -3.55 -1.24
C THR A 85 4.12 -2.67 -0.25
N ILE A 86 4.67 -3.23 0.82
CA ILE A 86 5.53 -2.52 1.77
C ILE A 86 6.84 -3.29 1.86
N VAL A 87 7.95 -2.59 1.70
CA VAL A 87 9.31 -3.11 1.88
C VAL A 87 9.92 -2.44 3.11
N ALA A 88 10.37 -3.24 4.08
CA ALA A 88 11.00 -2.76 5.30
C ALA A 88 12.32 -3.49 5.55
N TYR A 89 13.32 -2.76 6.02
CA TYR A 89 14.61 -3.32 6.42
C TYR A 89 14.70 -3.38 7.94
N TRP A 90 15.12 -4.54 8.45
CA TRP A 90 15.28 -4.80 9.88
C TRP A 90 16.67 -5.33 10.17
N THR A 91 17.25 -4.92 11.29
CA THR A 91 18.49 -5.50 11.83
C THR A 91 18.27 -6.82 12.57
N ASN A 92 17.01 -7.13 12.91
CA ASN A 92 16.66 -8.39 13.57
C ASN A 92 16.70 -9.58 12.60
N PRO A 93 17.11 -10.77 13.06
CA PRO A 93 17.00 -11.99 12.26
C PRO A 93 15.54 -12.29 11.87
N CYS A 94 15.32 -12.81 10.66
CA CYS A 94 13.97 -13.14 10.17
C CYS A 94 13.19 -14.09 11.09
N LYS A 95 13.88 -15.02 11.78
CA LYS A 95 13.26 -15.94 12.74
C LYS A 95 12.50 -15.19 13.86
N LYS A 96 13.12 -14.15 14.43
CA LYS A 96 12.49 -13.33 15.49
C LYS A 96 11.27 -12.57 14.96
N LEU A 97 11.35 -12.05 13.73
CA LEU A 97 10.22 -11.36 13.08
C LEU A 97 9.05 -12.32 12.80
N LYS A 98 9.34 -13.55 12.37
CA LYS A 98 8.31 -14.57 12.15
C LYS A 98 7.60 -14.98 13.44
N GLU A 99 8.35 -15.22 14.51
CA GLU A 99 7.78 -15.54 15.83
C GLU A 99 6.90 -14.39 16.33
N ARG A 100 7.36 -13.15 16.16
CA ARG A 100 6.58 -11.95 16.44
C ARG A 100 5.23 -11.97 15.71
N TYR A 101 5.22 -12.22 14.40
CA TYR A 101 3.98 -12.23 13.61
C TYR A 101 3.02 -13.36 14.01
N LYS A 102 3.53 -14.55 14.32
CA LYS A 102 2.72 -15.67 14.81
C LYS A 102 2.02 -15.37 16.14
N ASN A 103 2.61 -14.52 16.97
CA ASN A 103 2.05 -14.16 18.28
C ASN A 103 1.02 -13.02 18.19
N PHE A 104 1.15 -12.12 17.19
CA PHE A 104 0.26 -10.97 17.05
C PHE A 104 -1.01 -11.26 16.26
N PHE A 105 -0.96 -12.17 15.29
CA PHE A 105 -2.08 -12.45 14.41
C PHE A 105 -2.76 -13.76 14.78
N PRO A 106 -4.10 -13.86 14.69
CA PRO A 106 -4.79 -15.14 14.84
C PRO A 106 -4.24 -16.15 13.84
N LYS A 107 -4.23 -17.43 14.25
CA LYS A 107 -3.70 -18.53 13.43
C LYS A 107 -4.34 -18.50 12.04
N ASP A 108 -3.52 -18.71 11.01
CA ASP A 108 -3.91 -18.80 9.60
C ASP A 108 -4.50 -17.54 8.95
N THR A 109 -4.53 -16.39 9.65
CA THR A 109 -4.96 -15.10 9.07
C THR A 109 -3.90 -14.42 8.21
N VAL A 110 -2.62 -14.68 8.50
CA VAL A 110 -1.48 -14.16 7.76
C VAL A 110 -0.55 -15.30 7.37
N LYS A 111 -0.10 -15.31 6.12
CA LYS A 111 0.88 -16.28 5.64
C LYS A 111 2.27 -15.66 5.73
N VAL A 112 3.07 -16.14 6.69
CA VAL A 112 4.45 -15.68 6.91
C VAL A 112 5.43 -16.70 6.34
N ARG A 113 6.24 -16.30 5.35
CA ARG A 113 7.20 -17.17 4.66
C ARG A 113 8.62 -16.63 4.80
N GLU A 114 9.54 -17.46 5.26
CA GLU A 114 10.98 -17.18 5.19
C GLU A 114 11.53 -17.73 3.88
N THR A 115 12.26 -16.90 3.13
CA THR A 115 12.86 -17.28 1.86
C THR A 115 14.31 -16.80 1.79
N GLN A 116 15.12 -17.47 0.96
CA GLN A 116 16.55 -17.17 0.81
C GLN A 116 16.82 -16.20 -0.34
N ASP A 117 16.03 -16.24 -1.40
CA ASP A 117 16.24 -15.43 -2.60
C ASP A 117 15.16 -14.36 -2.75
N ILE A 118 15.56 -13.14 -3.15
CA ILE A 118 14.65 -12.04 -3.47
C ILE A 118 14.14 -12.21 -4.89
N PHE A 119 12.89 -12.62 -5.02
CA PHE A 119 12.17 -12.68 -6.28
C PHE A 119 10.88 -11.85 -6.15
N VAL A 120 10.62 -10.98 -7.14
CA VAL A 120 9.38 -10.21 -7.21
C VAL A 120 8.29 -11.11 -7.81
N TRP A 121 7.50 -11.78 -6.98
CA TRP A 121 6.37 -12.62 -7.45
C TRP A 121 5.03 -11.91 -7.30
N LEU A 122 4.21 -11.87 -8.36
CA LEU A 122 2.79 -11.54 -8.19
C LEU A 122 2.13 -12.68 -7.39
N SER A 123 1.68 -12.39 -6.17
CA SER A 123 0.94 -13.37 -5.36
C SER A 123 -0.51 -13.41 -5.82
N ASN A 124 -1.03 -14.61 -6.08
CA ASN A 124 -2.45 -14.85 -6.37
C ASN A 124 -3.30 -15.03 -5.09
N SER A 125 -2.76 -14.69 -3.91
CA SER A 125 -3.52 -14.81 -2.67
C SER A 125 -4.61 -13.73 -2.60
N ARG A 126 -5.84 -14.15 -2.31
CA ARG A 126 -6.86 -13.25 -1.75
C ARG A 126 -6.55 -13.10 -0.26
N GLY A 127 -5.64 -12.21 0.09
CA GLY A 127 -5.24 -11.99 1.49
C GLY A 127 -3.91 -11.26 1.65
N THR A 128 -3.43 -11.26 2.90
CA THR A 128 -2.17 -10.64 3.29
C THR A 128 -1.05 -11.67 3.33
N ASP A 129 -0.01 -11.46 2.52
CA ASP A 129 1.21 -12.24 2.56
C ASP A 129 2.38 -11.41 3.12
N ILE A 130 3.16 -12.01 4.01
CA ILE A 130 4.39 -11.41 4.55
C ILE A 130 5.56 -12.32 4.20
N TYR A 131 6.47 -11.80 3.39
CA TYR A 131 7.70 -12.48 2.96
C TYR A 131 8.90 -11.91 3.72
N LEU A 132 9.71 -12.78 4.30
CA LEU A 132 10.91 -12.42 5.05
C LEU A 132 12.14 -12.98 4.33
N TYR A 133 13.03 -12.11 3.88
CA TYR A 133 14.25 -12.44 3.16
C TYR A 133 15.46 -12.24 4.05
N LYS A 134 16.34 -13.24 4.10
CA LYS A 134 17.61 -13.11 4.83
C LYS A 134 18.53 -12.15 4.07
N ALA A 135 19.09 -11.16 4.76
CA ALA A 135 20.10 -10.26 4.22
C ALA A 135 21.31 -10.22 5.18
N PRO A 136 22.54 -9.94 4.68
CA PRO A 136 23.69 -9.75 5.56
C PRO A 136 23.39 -8.71 6.65
N GLY A 137 23.52 -9.11 7.92
CA GLY A 137 23.25 -8.22 9.06
C GLY A 137 21.77 -7.97 9.39
N GLY A 138 20.81 -8.67 8.76
CA GLY A 138 19.39 -8.42 9.05
C GLY A 138 18.36 -9.23 8.26
N CYS A 139 17.17 -8.66 8.11
CA CYS A 139 16.04 -9.22 7.40
C CYS A 139 15.34 -8.14 6.56
N VAL A 140 14.97 -8.47 5.33
CA VAL A 140 14.07 -7.64 4.51
C VAL A 140 12.68 -8.23 4.63
N GLU A 141 11.71 -7.40 5.00
CA GLU A 141 10.30 -7.75 5.05
C GLU A 141 9.59 -7.16 3.84
N ILE A 142 8.82 -7.99 3.14
CA ILE A 142 7.92 -7.57 2.07
C ILE A 142 6.49 -7.98 2.46
N PHE A 143 5.65 -7.00 2.74
CA PHE A 143 4.22 -7.16 2.93
C PHE A 143 3.51 -6.94 1.60
N ARG A 144 2.55 -7.79 1.25
CA ARG A 144 1.68 -7.62 0.09
C ARG A 144 0.23 -7.90 0.44
N GLU A 145 -0.65 -7.05 -0.07
CA GLU A 145 -2.09 -7.14 0.15
C GLU A 145 -2.84 -6.70 -1.10
N ILE A 146 -3.80 -7.51 -1.55
CA ILE A 146 -4.69 -7.20 -2.67
C ILE A 146 -6.12 -7.14 -2.14
N TYR A 147 -6.81 -6.03 -2.37
CA TYR A 147 -8.20 -5.84 -1.93
C TYR A 147 -9.00 -5.06 -2.96
N THR A 148 -10.32 -5.04 -2.77
CA THR A 148 -11.25 -4.27 -3.59
C THR A 148 -12.05 -3.35 -2.70
N MET A 149 -12.05 -2.06 -3.02
CA MET A 149 -12.89 -1.07 -2.38
C MET A 149 -14.16 -0.84 -3.21
N LYS A 150 -15.26 -0.59 -2.51
CA LYS A 150 -16.56 -0.19 -3.07
C LYS A 150 -17.00 1.11 -2.41
N ASP A 151 -17.56 2.00 -3.22
CA ASP A 151 -18.13 3.27 -2.75
C ASP A 151 -19.43 3.10 -1.97
#